data_AF-A0A7I7XAN3-F1
#
_entry.id   AF-A0A7I7XAN3-F1
#
_cell.length_a   1.000
_cell.length_b   1.000
_cell.length_c   1.000
_cell.angle_alpha   90.00
_cell.angle_beta   90.00
_cell.angle_gamma   90.00
#
_symmetry.space_group_name_H-M   'P 1'
#
loop_
_entity.id
_entity.type
_entity.pdbx_description
1 polymer ?
#
loop_
_entity_poly.entity_id
_entity_poly.type
_entity_poly.pdbx_seq_one_letter_code
_entity_poly.pdbx_strand_id
1 'polypeptide(L)'
;MTANTAATSTPTSRTTHWRRWLAAATLGAAALVGPQAAGVASAQDASCSAVEVVFARGTFEAPGVGATGQAFIDSLNAQLGGAPVGVYAVDYPASLDFQAAAQGVADASNKVEQLAASCPDTKIVLGGYSQGAAVAGYTTFDAVPAGLALPDSITGPMPPSVAKHVAAVALFGTPDQWFLNLVDRSAPPITIGHLYAAKTVQECNVGDPVCYAGGLDRSAHSAYKDNGTADQAAAFVAKQINSASAA
;
A
#
# COMPACT_ATOMS: atom_id res chain seq x y z
N MET A 1 30.47 -49.96 79.13
CA MET A 1 29.52 -50.20 78.01
C MET A 1 29.96 -49.32 76.84
N THR A 2 29.90 -49.82 75.60
CA THR A 2 30.01 -49.10 74.30
C THR A 2 31.19 -48.11 74.12
N ALA A 3 32.17 -48.34 73.21
CA ALA A 3 32.07 -48.29 71.73
C ALA A 3 31.49 -46.94 71.22
N ASN A 4 31.90 -46.30 70.12
CA ASN A 4 32.89 -46.55 69.05
C ASN A 4 33.26 -45.16 68.42
N THR A 5 34.20 -44.89 67.50
CA THR A 5 35.10 -45.68 66.61
C THR A 5 36.39 -44.86 66.35
N ALA A 6 37.37 -45.37 65.60
CA ALA A 6 38.60 -44.67 65.18
C ALA A 6 38.58 -44.16 63.71
N ALA A 7 39.52 -43.27 63.36
CA ALA A 7 40.09 -43.14 62.02
C ALA A 7 41.52 -42.56 62.09
N THR A 8 42.42 -43.00 61.20
CA THR A 8 43.88 -42.99 61.40
C THR A 8 44.66 -41.96 60.56
N SER A 9 45.63 -41.31 61.21
CA SER A 9 46.94 -40.82 60.74
C SER A 9 47.27 -40.65 59.22
N THR A 10 47.55 -39.39 58.83
CA THR A 10 48.86 -38.79 58.36
C THR A 10 50.05 -39.69 57.91
N PRO A 11 51.15 -39.16 57.27
CA PRO A 11 51.47 -37.79 56.75
C PRO A 11 52.31 -37.70 55.41
N THR A 12 52.70 -36.46 55.02
CA THR A 12 53.97 -36.04 54.31
C THR A 12 54.31 -36.59 52.91
N SER A 13 54.46 -35.78 51.84
CA SER A 13 55.52 -34.76 51.52
C SER A 13 56.75 -35.29 50.77
N ARG A 14 56.96 -34.83 49.51
CA ARG A 14 58.17 -34.13 49.03
C ARG A 14 58.09 -33.72 47.55
N THR A 15 58.88 -32.69 47.20
CA THR A 15 59.04 -32.09 45.87
C THR A 15 60.25 -32.66 45.11
N THR A 16 60.21 -32.66 43.76
CA THR A 16 61.37 -32.29 42.90
C THR A 16 60.96 -32.08 41.44
N HIS A 17 61.74 -31.28 40.70
CA HIS A 17 61.54 -30.94 39.29
C HIS A 17 62.38 -31.83 38.36
N TRP A 18 61.89 -32.17 37.16
CA TRP A 18 62.72 -32.06 35.93
C TRP A 18 61.93 -32.14 34.61
N ARG A 19 62.43 -31.35 33.65
CA ARG A 19 62.56 -31.62 32.20
C ARG A 19 61.40 -31.28 31.25
N ARG A 20 61.64 -30.17 30.55
CA ARG A 20 61.00 -29.71 29.31
C ARG A 20 61.01 -30.79 28.23
N TRP A 21 59.91 -30.87 27.48
CA TRP A 21 59.91 -31.33 26.09
C TRP A 21 59.38 -30.19 25.21
N LEU A 22 60.09 -29.89 24.13
CA LEU A 22 59.67 -28.97 23.08
C LEU A 22 59.16 -29.80 21.90
N ALA A 23 57.94 -29.55 21.47
CA ALA A 23 57.42 -29.90 20.15
C ALA A 23 56.58 -28.72 19.67
N ALA A 24 56.75 -28.32 18.41
CA ALA A 24 56.24 -27.05 17.88
C ALA A 24 55.27 -27.27 16.71
N ALA A 25 54.43 -26.26 16.48
CA ALA A 25 53.47 -26.12 15.36
C ALA A 25 52.30 -27.15 15.36
N THR A 26 51.10 -26.82 14.91
CA THR A 26 50.70 -25.84 13.88
C THR A 26 49.46 -25.00 14.25
N LEU A 27 49.24 -23.90 13.51
CA LEU A 27 48.03 -23.07 13.65
C LEU A 27 46.77 -23.78 13.13
N GLY A 28 45.65 -23.54 13.80
CA GLY A 28 44.33 -24.07 13.43
C GLY A 28 43.17 -23.21 13.96
N ALA A 29 43.24 -21.90 13.76
CA ALA A 29 42.13 -21.01 14.10
C ALA A 29 40.98 -21.16 13.07
N ALA A 30 40.09 -22.13 13.31
CA ALA A 30 38.87 -22.30 12.53
C ALA A 30 37.87 -21.18 12.86
N ALA A 31 38.08 -20.00 12.25
CA ALA A 31 37.10 -18.94 12.25
C ALA A 31 35.86 -19.40 11.46
N LEU A 32 34.76 -19.67 12.17
CA LEU A 32 33.46 -19.94 11.57
C LEU A 32 32.89 -18.65 10.97
N VAL A 33 33.40 -18.27 9.80
CA VAL A 33 32.74 -17.29 8.93
C VAL A 33 31.58 -18.00 8.25
N GLY A 34 30.48 -18.14 8.98
CA GLY A 34 29.19 -18.44 8.36
C GLY A 34 28.82 -17.33 7.36
N PRO A 35 28.07 -17.64 6.30
CA PRO A 35 27.55 -16.60 5.42
C PRO A 35 26.63 -15.70 6.25
N GLN A 36 27.13 -14.51 6.59
CA GLN A 36 26.30 -13.43 7.10
C GLN A 36 25.27 -13.17 5.99
N ALA A 37 24.01 -13.55 6.22
CA ALA A 37 22.92 -13.08 5.39
C ALA A 37 22.74 -11.59 5.70
N ALA A 38 23.61 -10.77 5.10
CA ALA A 38 23.43 -9.34 5.03
C ALA A 38 22.17 -9.11 4.19
N GLY A 39 21.02 -9.07 4.88
CA GLY A 39 19.80 -8.56 4.30
C GLY A 39 20.14 -7.20 3.74
N VAL A 40 19.96 -7.04 2.42
CA VAL A 40 20.04 -5.74 1.78
C VAL A 40 18.86 -4.93 2.30
N ALA A 41 19.09 -4.25 3.42
CA ALA A 41 18.30 -3.09 3.76
C ALA A 41 18.55 -2.09 2.63
N SER A 42 17.65 -2.06 1.65
CA SER A 42 17.49 -0.88 0.81
C SER A 42 17.44 0.29 1.76
N ALA A 43 18.44 1.18 1.67
CA ALA A 43 18.32 2.48 2.27
C ALA A 43 17.26 3.21 1.47
N GLN A 44 15.99 3.03 1.87
CA GLN A 44 14.87 3.80 1.35
C GLN A 44 15.28 5.26 1.51
N ASP A 45 15.31 6.00 0.40
CA ASP A 45 15.67 7.41 0.43
C ASP A 45 14.79 8.07 1.49
N ALA A 46 15.39 8.88 2.38
CA ALA A 46 14.68 9.45 3.53
C ALA A 46 13.51 10.38 3.13
N SER A 47 13.37 10.65 1.82
CA SER A 47 12.24 11.32 1.18
C SER A 47 11.06 10.42 0.79
N CYS A 48 11.21 9.09 0.70
CA CYS A 48 10.16 8.17 0.27
C CYS A 48 9.26 7.73 1.45
N SER A 49 7.97 8.04 1.37
CA SER A 49 6.93 7.54 2.29
C SER A 49 6.84 6.01 2.26
N ALA A 50 6.67 5.32 3.40
CA ALA A 50 6.46 3.87 3.41
C ALA A 50 5.16 3.45 2.69
N VAL A 51 4.13 4.29 2.79
CA VAL A 51 2.85 4.19 2.09
C VAL A 51 2.56 5.54 1.46
N GLU A 52 2.07 5.59 0.23
CA GLU A 52 1.62 6.82 -0.41
C GLU A 52 0.24 6.67 -1.05
N VAL A 53 -0.68 7.57 -0.70
CA VAL A 53 -2.08 7.59 -1.17
C VAL A 53 -2.21 8.57 -2.33
N VAL A 54 -2.48 8.06 -3.53
CA VAL A 54 -2.83 8.82 -4.73
C VAL A 54 -4.36 8.88 -4.81
N PHE A 55 -4.97 10.03 -4.50
CA PHE A 55 -6.42 10.16 -4.37
C PHE A 55 -7.03 11.21 -5.29
N ALA A 56 -8.04 10.82 -6.07
CA ALA A 56 -8.85 11.72 -6.88
C ALA A 56 -10.16 12.13 -6.17
N ARG A 57 -10.31 13.43 -5.94
CA ARG A 57 -11.51 14.04 -5.33
C ARG A 57 -12.78 13.91 -6.20
N GLY A 58 -13.94 14.22 -5.63
CA GLY A 58 -15.21 14.27 -6.36
C GLY A 58 -15.44 15.58 -7.14
N THR A 59 -16.44 15.56 -8.02
CA THR A 59 -16.84 16.74 -8.81
C THR A 59 -17.19 17.93 -7.93
N PHE A 60 -16.69 19.12 -8.31
CA PHE A 60 -16.77 20.40 -7.60
C PHE A 60 -16.07 20.48 -6.24
N GLU A 61 -15.33 19.45 -5.80
CA GLU A 61 -14.44 19.60 -4.65
C GLU A 61 -13.25 20.50 -5.02
N ALA A 62 -12.81 21.32 -4.05
CA ALA A 62 -11.64 22.17 -4.19
C ALA A 62 -10.35 21.33 -4.32
N PRO A 63 -9.26 21.86 -4.92
CA PRO A 63 -7.98 21.14 -5.03
C PRO A 63 -7.51 20.55 -3.70
N GLY A 64 -7.08 19.29 -3.74
CA GLY A 64 -6.89 18.44 -2.56
C GLY A 64 -7.56 17.08 -2.74
N VAL A 65 -7.61 16.27 -1.68
CA VAL A 65 -8.17 14.90 -1.71
C VAL A 65 -9.69 14.84 -1.52
N GLY A 66 -10.34 15.98 -1.27
CA GLY A 66 -11.77 16.02 -0.95
C GLY A 66 -12.11 15.51 0.46
N ALA A 67 -13.37 15.67 0.87
CA ALA A 67 -13.82 15.33 2.22
C ALA A 67 -13.83 13.82 2.49
N THR A 68 -14.24 13.03 1.48
CA THR A 68 -14.20 11.55 1.54
C THR A 68 -12.77 11.03 1.58
N GLY A 69 -11.88 11.60 0.74
CA GLY A 69 -10.46 11.22 0.72
C GLY A 69 -9.75 11.53 2.04
N GLN A 70 -10.02 12.70 2.64
CA GLN A 70 -9.45 13.06 3.93
C GLN A 70 -9.91 12.10 5.04
N ALA A 71 -11.20 11.80 5.14
CA ALA A 71 -11.72 10.87 6.15
C ALA A 71 -11.12 9.46 6.02
N PHE A 72 -10.96 8.97 4.77
CA PHE A 72 -10.28 7.71 4.48
C PHE A 72 -8.80 7.72 4.89
N ILE A 73 -8.07 8.80 4.58
CA ILE A 73 -6.65 8.96 4.94
C ILE A 73 -6.46 9.04 6.45
N ASP A 74 -7.31 9.79 7.15
CA ASP A 74 -7.26 9.93 8.62
C ASP A 74 -7.51 8.58 9.30
N SER A 75 -8.50 7.82 8.84
CA SER A 75 -8.77 6.46 9.32
C SER A 75 -7.63 5.49 8.99
N LEU A 76 -7.06 5.54 7.78
CA LEU A 76 -5.93 4.70 7.39
C LEU A 76 -4.69 4.97 8.27
N ASN A 77 -4.38 6.24 8.54
CA ASN A 77 -3.31 6.62 9.47
C ASN A 77 -3.53 6.05 10.87
N ALA A 78 -4.75 6.19 11.40
CA ALA A 78 -5.12 5.66 12.71
C ALA A 78 -5.00 4.12 12.80
N GLN A 79 -5.33 3.41 11.71
CA GLN A 79 -5.28 1.95 11.65
C GLN A 79 -3.87 1.38 11.37
N LEU A 80 -3.00 2.13 10.68
CA LEU A 80 -1.60 1.74 10.50
C LEU A 80 -0.74 2.01 11.73
N GLY A 81 -1.04 3.06 12.51
CA GLY A 81 -0.37 3.37 13.79
C GLY A 81 1.11 3.74 13.70
N GLY A 82 1.62 3.95 12.48
CA GLY A 82 3.02 4.28 12.18
C GLY A 82 3.25 5.75 11.84
N ALA A 83 4.26 6.03 11.03
CA ALA A 83 4.40 7.34 10.40
C ALA A 83 3.19 7.62 9.48
N PRO A 84 2.74 8.88 9.36
CA PRO A 84 1.65 9.22 8.44
C PRO A 84 1.96 8.81 7.00
N VAL A 85 0.94 8.38 6.27
CA VAL A 85 1.04 8.10 4.83
C VAL A 85 1.40 9.37 4.06
N GLY A 86 2.20 9.23 3.00
CA GLY A 86 2.31 10.25 1.97
C GLY A 86 0.96 10.45 1.29
N VAL A 87 0.67 11.67 0.84
CA VAL A 87 -0.59 12.00 0.18
C VAL A 87 -0.32 12.79 -1.09
N TYR A 88 -0.89 12.33 -2.19
CA TYR A 88 -0.94 13.03 -3.45
C TYR A 88 -2.40 13.21 -3.88
N ALA A 89 -2.83 14.46 -3.95
CA ALA A 89 -4.11 14.81 -4.55
C ALA A 89 -3.94 14.85 -6.07
N VAL A 90 -4.72 14.04 -6.80
CA VAL A 90 -4.69 14.00 -8.26
C VAL A 90 -5.10 15.36 -8.83
N ASP A 91 -4.24 15.96 -9.64
CA ASP A 91 -4.47 17.27 -10.26
C ASP A 91 -5.27 17.11 -11.55
N TYR A 92 -6.54 17.50 -11.46
CA TYR A 92 -7.48 17.49 -12.57
C TYR A 92 -8.65 18.45 -12.26
N PRO A 93 -9.47 18.84 -13.25
CA PRO A 93 -10.49 19.88 -13.07
C PRO A 93 -11.61 19.56 -12.08
N ALA A 94 -11.93 18.28 -11.85
CA ALA A 94 -13.09 17.83 -11.06
C ALA A 94 -14.40 18.56 -11.42
N SER A 95 -14.73 18.61 -12.72
CA SER A 95 -15.83 19.42 -13.25
C SER A 95 -16.98 18.56 -13.81
N LEU A 96 -18.05 19.20 -14.30
CA LEU A 96 -19.13 18.49 -15.01
C LEU A 96 -18.73 18.01 -16.41
N ASP A 97 -17.59 18.47 -16.94
CA ASP A 97 -17.01 17.87 -18.14
C ASP A 97 -16.39 16.52 -17.77
N PHE A 98 -17.15 15.45 -17.92
CA PHE A 98 -16.72 14.12 -17.52
C PHE A 98 -15.55 13.60 -18.37
N GLN A 99 -15.39 14.06 -19.62
CA GLN A 99 -14.22 13.73 -20.44
C GLN A 99 -12.93 14.32 -19.85
N ALA A 100 -13.00 15.46 -19.15
CA ALA A 100 -11.85 16.02 -18.44
C ALA A 100 -11.35 15.12 -17.28
N ALA A 101 -12.10 14.08 -16.86
CA ALA A 101 -11.58 13.05 -15.96
C ALA A 101 -10.37 12.31 -16.56
N ALA A 102 -10.24 12.21 -17.89
CA ALA A 102 -9.07 11.62 -18.54
C ALA A 102 -7.75 12.35 -18.21
N GLN A 103 -7.81 13.63 -17.85
CA GLN A 103 -6.65 14.38 -17.33
C GLN A 103 -6.20 13.83 -15.97
N GLY A 104 -7.15 13.54 -15.08
CA GLY A 104 -6.88 12.89 -13.80
C GLY A 104 -6.37 11.46 -13.95
N VAL A 105 -6.81 10.73 -14.98
CA VAL A 105 -6.26 9.40 -15.30
C VAL A 105 -4.78 9.51 -15.68
N ALA A 106 -4.43 10.49 -16.52
CA ALA A 106 -3.04 10.74 -16.88
C ALA A 106 -2.18 11.18 -15.70
N ASP A 107 -2.67 12.10 -14.88
CA ASP A 107 -1.97 12.58 -13.68
C ASP A 107 -1.74 11.46 -12.65
N ALA A 108 -2.80 10.70 -12.32
CA ALA A 108 -2.71 9.56 -11.41
C ALA A 108 -1.76 8.47 -11.92
N SER A 109 -1.87 8.09 -13.20
CA SER A 109 -0.95 7.11 -13.82
C SER A 109 0.50 7.58 -13.73
N ASN A 110 0.79 8.82 -14.16
CA ASN A 110 2.14 9.38 -14.12
C ASN A 110 2.72 9.41 -12.69
N LYS A 111 1.92 9.78 -11.69
CA LYS A 111 2.36 9.77 -10.29
C LYS A 111 2.61 8.35 -9.76
N VAL A 112 1.75 7.38 -10.09
CA VAL A 112 1.93 5.98 -9.66
C VAL A 112 3.17 5.36 -10.32
N GLU A 113 3.41 5.63 -11.60
CA GLU A 113 4.62 5.21 -12.32
C GLU A 113 5.89 5.88 -11.78
N GLN A 114 5.83 7.19 -11.48
CA GLN A 114 6.92 7.92 -10.84
C GLN A 114 7.27 7.31 -9.47
N LEU A 115 6.27 7.02 -8.64
CA LEU A 115 6.49 6.38 -7.34
C LEU A 115 7.10 4.98 -7.48
N ALA A 116 6.58 4.15 -8.39
CA ALA A 116 7.13 2.82 -8.66
C ALA A 116 8.60 2.86 -9.12
N ALA A 117 9.00 3.90 -9.86
CA ALA A 117 10.36 4.08 -10.36
C ALA A 117 11.31 4.71 -9.34
N SER A 118 10.87 5.71 -8.58
CA SER A 118 11.71 6.50 -7.66
C SER A 118 11.73 5.96 -6.23
N CYS A 119 10.63 5.34 -5.79
CA CYS A 119 10.44 4.81 -4.45
C CYS A 119 9.91 3.35 -4.52
N PRO A 120 10.70 2.39 -5.02
CA PRO A 120 10.22 1.05 -5.35
C PRO A 120 9.66 0.27 -4.14
N ASP A 121 10.11 0.58 -2.93
CA ASP A 121 9.66 -0.05 -1.68
C ASP A 121 8.36 0.58 -1.11
N THR A 122 7.93 1.74 -1.62
CA THR A 122 6.69 2.42 -1.21
C THR A 122 5.46 1.62 -1.64
N LYS A 123 4.55 1.38 -0.68
CA LYS A 123 3.25 0.75 -0.96
C LYS A 123 2.26 1.82 -1.42
N ILE A 124 1.88 1.78 -2.69
CA ILE A 124 0.99 2.78 -3.28
C ILE A 124 -0.46 2.37 -3.02
N VAL A 125 -1.28 3.32 -2.57
CA VAL A 125 -2.75 3.17 -2.48
C VAL A 125 -3.36 4.13 -3.49
N LEU A 126 -4.07 3.59 -4.48
CA LEU A 126 -4.84 4.42 -5.42
C LEU A 126 -6.28 4.56 -4.90
N GLY A 127 -6.91 5.71 -5.08
CA GLY A 127 -8.31 5.84 -4.70
C GLY A 127 -9.01 7.05 -5.26
N GLY A 128 -10.32 7.10 -5.05
CA GLY A 128 -11.09 8.27 -5.41
C GLY A 128 -12.56 8.18 -5.04
N TYR A 129 -13.25 9.31 -5.15
CA TYR A 129 -14.66 9.46 -4.80
C TYR A 129 -15.47 10.00 -5.99
N SER A 130 -16.62 9.40 -6.29
CA SER A 130 -17.53 9.83 -7.37
C SER A 130 -16.82 9.86 -8.74
N GLN A 131 -16.75 11.01 -9.43
CA GLN A 131 -15.91 11.16 -10.63
C GLN A 131 -14.43 10.79 -10.38
N GLY A 132 -13.89 11.05 -9.20
CA GLY A 132 -12.54 10.60 -8.82
C GLY A 132 -12.44 9.08 -8.68
N ALA A 133 -13.52 8.38 -8.32
CA ALA A 133 -13.56 6.92 -8.34
C ALA A 133 -13.53 6.39 -9.79
N ALA A 134 -14.12 7.12 -10.75
CA ALA A 134 -13.96 6.83 -12.17
C ALA A 134 -12.51 7.05 -12.64
N VAL A 135 -11.87 8.15 -12.24
CA VAL A 135 -10.43 8.42 -12.50
C VAL A 135 -9.57 7.24 -12.01
N ALA A 136 -9.67 6.91 -10.72
CA ALA A 136 -8.91 5.83 -10.12
C ALA A 136 -9.22 4.46 -10.76
N GLY A 137 -10.48 4.18 -11.10
CA GLY A 137 -10.87 2.97 -11.84
C GLY A 137 -10.23 2.90 -13.22
N TYR A 138 -10.31 3.97 -14.01
CA TYR A 138 -9.73 4.08 -15.36
C TYR A 138 -8.20 3.94 -15.36
N THR A 139 -7.50 4.46 -14.35
CA THR A 139 -6.05 4.27 -14.16
C THR A 139 -5.66 2.79 -14.02
N THR A 140 -6.56 1.92 -13.54
CA THR A 140 -6.27 0.48 -13.32
C THR A 140 -6.55 -0.43 -14.52
N PHE A 141 -6.95 0.11 -15.67
CA PHE A 141 -7.42 -0.69 -16.81
C PHE A 141 -6.34 -1.60 -17.43
N ASP A 142 -6.77 -2.76 -17.93
CA ASP A 142 -5.90 -3.69 -18.67
C ASP A 142 -5.64 -3.23 -20.12
N ALA A 143 -6.56 -2.44 -20.67
CA ALA A 143 -6.46 -1.80 -21.98
C ALA A 143 -7.38 -0.56 -22.01
N VAL A 144 -7.04 0.45 -22.81
CA VAL A 144 -7.88 1.64 -23.00
C VAL A 144 -9.20 1.24 -23.66
N PRO A 145 -10.38 1.45 -23.03
CA PRO A 145 -11.65 1.09 -23.65
C PRO A 145 -11.97 2.02 -24.82
N ALA A 146 -12.69 1.48 -25.80
CA ALA A 146 -13.22 2.28 -26.90
C ALA A 146 -14.11 3.42 -26.36
N GLY A 147 -13.85 4.65 -26.80
CA GLY A 147 -14.56 5.87 -26.35
C GLY A 147 -13.79 6.70 -25.32
N LEU A 148 -12.80 6.14 -24.61
CA LEU A 148 -11.94 6.95 -23.74
C LEU A 148 -10.78 7.58 -24.55
N ALA A 149 -10.84 8.89 -24.76
CA ALA A 149 -9.72 9.65 -25.30
C ALA A 149 -8.71 9.95 -24.17
N LEU A 150 -7.49 9.41 -24.28
CA LEU A 150 -6.40 9.73 -23.36
C LEU A 150 -5.69 11.03 -23.78
N PRO A 151 -5.20 11.86 -22.84
CA PRO A 151 -4.31 12.97 -23.14
C PRO A 151 -2.95 12.48 -23.67
N ASP A 152 -2.29 13.26 -24.52
CA ASP A 152 -0.98 12.94 -25.14
C ASP A 152 0.15 12.59 -24.14
N SER A 153 -0.01 12.91 -22.86
CA SER A 153 0.94 12.57 -21.80
C SER A 153 0.93 11.09 -21.40
N ILE A 154 -0.07 10.31 -21.80
CA ILE A 154 -0.10 8.85 -21.64
C ILE A 154 -0.59 8.16 -22.91
N THR A 155 -0.01 7.00 -23.25
CA THR A 155 -0.29 6.29 -24.51
C THR A 155 -1.09 5.00 -24.34
N GLY A 156 -1.43 4.63 -23.10
CA GLY A 156 -2.07 3.37 -22.78
C GLY A 156 -2.29 3.18 -21.27
N PRO A 157 -2.62 1.95 -20.84
CA PRO A 157 -2.67 1.59 -19.42
C PRO A 157 -1.26 1.60 -18.79
N MET A 158 -1.19 1.72 -17.46
CA MET A 158 0.08 1.60 -16.73
C MET A 158 0.74 0.22 -17.00
N PRO A 159 2.07 0.13 -17.15
CA PRO A 159 2.76 -1.13 -17.37
C PRO A 159 2.44 -2.19 -16.29
N PRO A 160 2.26 -3.48 -16.64
CA PRO A 160 1.95 -4.54 -15.66
C PRO A 160 2.94 -4.64 -14.48
N SER A 161 4.21 -4.25 -14.69
CA SER A 161 5.23 -4.19 -13.65
C SER A 161 4.96 -3.15 -12.56
N VAL A 162 4.17 -2.10 -12.84
CA VAL A 162 3.78 -1.04 -11.90
C VAL A 162 2.73 -1.56 -10.92
N ALA A 163 1.86 -2.48 -11.37
CA ALA A 163 0.79 -3.03 -10.55
C ALA A 163 1.30 -3.65 -9.24
N LYS A 164 2.51 -4.21 -9.19
CA LYS A 164 3.08 -4.81 -7.96
C LYS A 164 3.37 -3.78 -6.84
N HIS A 165 3.53 -2.49 -7.18
CA HIS A 165 3.77 -1.42 -6.22
C HIS A 165 2.46 -0.86 -5.63
N VAL A 166 1.34 -1.00 -6.36
CA VAL A 166 0.01 -0.69 -5.84
C VAL A 166 -0.43 -1.80 -4.90
N ALA A 167 -0.49 -1.51 -3.59
CA ALA A 167 -0.93 -2.44 -2.56
C ALA A 167 -2.46 -2.57 -2.50
N ALA A 168 -3.19 -1.48 -2.75
CA ALA A 168 -4.65 -1.49 -2.75
C ALA A 168 -5.25 -0.38 -3.63
N VAL A 169 -6.54 -0.54 -3.94
CA VAL A 169 -7.38 0.48 -4.58
C VAL A 169 -8.64 0.69 -3.74
N ALA A 170 -9.00 1.93 -3.42
CA ALA A 170 -10.18 2.28 -2.62
C ALA A 170 -11.10 3.26 -3.37
N LEU A 171 -12.28 2.79 -3.78
CA LEU A 171 -13.21 3.54 -4.59
C LEU A 171 -14.52 3.80 -3.81
N PHE A 172 -14.98 5.04 -3.81
CA PHE A 172 -16.20 5.47 -3.10
C PHE A 172 -17.22 6.01 -4.11
N GLY A 173 -18.40 5.40 -4.19
CA GLY A 173 -19.45 5.82 -5.11
C GLY A 173 -19.02 5.77 -6.58
N THR A 174 -18.34 4.69 -7.00
CA THR A 174 -17.91 4.49 -8.40
C THR A 174 -19.12 4.56 -9.35
N PRO A 175 -19.11 5.43 -10.37
CA PRO A 175 -20.20 5.52 -11.34
C PRO A 175 -20.54 4.17 -12.00
N ASP A 176 -21.81 3.80 -11.98
CA ASP A 176 -22.32 2.66 -12.76
C ASP A 176 -22.59 3.07 -14.22
N GLN A 177 -22.87 2.09 -15.08
CA GLN A 177 -23.12 2.38 -16.50
C GLN A 177 -24.37 3.24 -16.72
N TRP A 178 -25.37 3.17 -15.83
CA TRP A 178 -26.59 3.96 -15.95
C TRP A 178 -26.29 5.43 -15.66
N PHE A 179 -25.56 5.72 -14.58
CA PHE A 179 -25.14 7.08 -14.24
C PHE A 179 -24.18 7.66 -15.28
N LEU A 180 -23.20 6.88 -15.76
CA LEU A 180 -22.31 7.30 -16.85
C LEU A 180 -23.13 7.74 -18.07
N ASN A 181 -24.11 6.93 -18.51
CA ASN A 181 -24.99 7.28 -19.64
C ASN A 181 -25.85 8.56 -19.43
N LEU A 182 -25.99 9.06 -18.19
CA LEU A 182 -26.66 10.34 -17.90
C LEU A 182 -25.71 11.53 -17.99
N VAL A 183 -24.48 11.41 -17.47
CA VAL A 183 -23.50 12.52 -17.45
C VAL A 183 -22.69 12.59 -18.75
N ASP A 184 -22.39 11.45 -19.36
CA ASP A 184 -21.60 11.33 -20.58
C ASP A 184 -21.87 9.99 -21.28
N ARG A 185 -22.64 10.03 -22.38
CA ARG A 185 -22.99 8.85 -23.20
C ARG A 185 -21.81 8.25 -23.97
N SER A 186 -20.66 8.91 -23.97
CA SER A 186 -19.43 8.40 -24.59
C SER A 186 -18.45 7.81 -23.57
N ALA A 187 -18.70 7.97 -22.27
CA ALA A 187 -17.89 7.35 -21.22
C ALA A 187 -18.07 5.81 -21.24
N PRO A 188 -16.97 5.04 -21.35
CA PRO A 188 -17.04 3.58 -21.31
C PRO A 188 -17.30 3.04 -19.89
N PRO A 189 -17.65 1.75 -19.74
CA PRO A 189 -17.80 1.14 -18.43
C PRO A 189 -16.51 1.16 -17.59
N ILE A 190 -16.60 1.55 -16.32
CA ILE A 190 -15.48 1.46 -15.36
C ILE A 190 -15.25 -0.01 -14.98
N THR A 191 -14.25 -0.64 -15.60
CA THR A 191 -13.86 -2.04 -15.38
C THR A 191 -12.46 -2.15 -14.78
N ILE A 192 -12.35 -2.42 -13.48
CA ILE A 192 -11.06 -2.57 -12.78
C ILE A 192 -10.24 -3.72 -13.41
N GLY A 193 -8.99 -3.43 -13.80
CA GLY A 193 -8.12 -4.40 -14.48
C GLY A 193 -7.73 -5.58 -13.57
N HIS A 194 -7.44 -6.73 -14.18
CA HIS A 194 -7.28 -8.00 -13.46
C HIS A 194 -6.16 -7.98 -12.41
N LEU A 195 -5.10 -7.19 -12.62
CA LEU A 195 -3.99 -7.02 -11.65
C LEU A 195 -4.38 -6.20 -10.41
N TYR A 196 -5.51 -5.51 -10.44
CA TYR A 196 -6.02 -4.62 -9.40
C TYR A 196 -7.29 -5.15 -8.72
N ALA A 197 -8.11 -5.94 -9.43
CA ALA A 197 -9.40 -6.44 -8.94
C ALA A 197 -9.33 -7.11 -7.55
N ALA A 198 -8.35 -8.00 -7.31
CA ALA A 198 -8.21 -8.71 -6.04
C ALA A 198 -7.79 -7.84 -4.83
N LYS A 199 -7.35 -6.60 -5.09
CA LYS A 199 -6.92 -5.62 -4.08
C LYS A 199 -7.71 -4.32 -4.15
N THR A 200 -8.90 -4.36 -4.77
CA THR A 200 -9.82 -3.22 -4.83
C THR A 200 -10.96 -3.41 -3.83
N VAL A 201 -11.28 -2.36 -3.08
CA VAL A 201 -12.55 -2.20 -2.37
C VAL A 201 -13.39 -1.14 -3.08
N GLN A 202 -14.68 -1.42 -3.24
CA GLN A 202 -15.66 -0.48 -3.79
C GLN A 202 -16.76 -0.27 -2.77
N GLU A 203 -16.77 0.89 -2.14
CA GLU A 203 -17.83 1.32 -1.25
C GLU A 203 -18.94 1.94 -2.09
N CYS A 204 -20.13 1.34 -2.05
CA CYS A 204 -21.34 1.86 -2.66
C CYS A 204 -22.46 1.88 -1.62
N ASN A 205 -22.84 3.07 -1.17
CA ASN A 205 -23.92 3.24 -0.20
C ASN A 205 -25.26 2.81 -0.82
N VAL A 206 -26.06 2.06 -0.06
CA VAL A 206 -27.37 1.57 -0.53
C VAL A 206 -28.25 2.76 -0.95
N GLY A 207 -28.71 2.75 -2.20
CA GLY A 207 -29.55 3.81 -2.76
C GLY A 207 -28.81 5.00 -3.37
N ASP A 208 -27.48 5.03 -3.32
CA ASP A 208 -26.66 6.06 -4.00
C ASP A 208 -26.91 6.05 -5.53
N PRO A 209 -27.45 7.12 -6.13
CA PRO A 209 -27.79 7.17 -7.56
C PRO A 209 -26.59 7.12 -8.52
N VAL A 210 -25.35 7.21 -8.01
CA VAL A 210 -24.13 7.16 -8.83
C VAL A 210 -23.66 5.74 -9.05
N CYS A 211 -23.65 4.90 -8.01
CA CYS A 211 -23.10 3.54 -8.05
C CYS A 211 -24.16 2.42 -7.92
N TYR A 212 -25.38 2.76 -7.51
CA TYR A 212 -26.49 1.82 -7.33
C TYR A 212 -27.52 2.03 -8.44
N ALA A 213 -27.67 1.06 -9.33
CA ALA A 213 -28.60 1.13 -10.45
C ALA A 213 -30.04 1.40 -9.97
N GLY A 214 -30.61 2.55 -10.39
CA GLY A 214 -31.95 2.99 -9.94
C GLY A 214 -31.98 3.56 -8.51
N GLY A 215 -30.83 3.81 -7.89
CA GLY A 215 -30.70 4.61 -6.67
C GLY A 215 -31.20 6.04 -6.88
N LEU A 216 -31.66 6.68 -5.81
CA LEU A 216 -32.23 8.03 -5.81
C LEU A 216 -31.78 8.86 -4.59
N ASP A 217 -31.05 8.26 -3.65
CA ASP A 217 -30.64 8.91 -2.40
C ASP A 217 -29.33 9.69 -2.59
N ARG A 218 -29.46 10.99 -2.82
CA ARG A 218 -28.33 11.91 -2.91
C ARG A 218 -27.58 12.11 -1.58
N SER A 219 -28.23 11.83 -0.45
CA SER A 219 -27.56 11.86 0.86
C SER A 219 -26.64 10.66 1.04
N ALA A 220 -27.06 9.46 0.58
CA ALA A 220 -26.21 8.27 0.52
C ALA A 220 -24.92 8.52 -0.28
N HIS A 221 -24.99 9.21 -1.44
CA HIS A 221 -23.78 9.59 -2.19
C HIS A 221 -22.84 10.53 -1.40
N SER A 222 -23.38 11.36 -0.52
CA SER A 222 -22.62 12.41 0.18
C SER A 222 -22.05 11.96 1.53
N ALA A 223 -22.41 10.76 2.00
CA ALA A 223 -22.19 10.28 3.37
C ALA A 223 -20.93 9.41 3.57
N TYR A 224 -20.15 9.12 2.53
CA TYR A 224 -18.98 8.22 2.64
C TYR A 224 -17.97 8.65 3.72
N LYS A 225 -17.85 9.96 3.95
CA LYS A 225 -16.95 10.58 4.92
C LYS A 225 -17.36 10.42 6.39
N ASP A 226 -18.61 10.10 6.70
CA ASP A 226 -19.16 10.14 8.07
C ASP A 226 -20.12 9.00 8.43
N ASN A 227 -20.47 8.12 7.49
CA ASN A 227 -21.26 6.92 7.73
C ASN A 227 -20.44 5.66 8.08
N GLY A 228 -19.11 5.78 8.20
CA GLY A 228 -18.20 4.68 8.53
C GLY A 228 -17.70 3.84 7.34
N THR A 229 -18.10 4.12 6.10
CA THR A 229 -17.52 3.43 4.92
C THR A 229 -16.06 3.83 4.66
N ALA A 230 -15.66 5.07 4.97
CA ALA A 230 -14.25 5.47 4.99
C ALA A 230 -13.40 4.56 5.90
N ASP A 231 -13.92 4.17 7.07
CA ASP A 231 -13.25 3.24 7.99
C ASP A 231 -13.18 1.81 7.46
N GLN A 232 -14.23 1.34 6.78
CA GLN A 232 -14.30 0.01 6.16
C GLN A 232 -13.28 -0.13 5.03
N ALA A 233 -13.21 0.86 4.14
CA ALA A 233 -12.20 0.94 3.10
C ALA A 233 -10.79 1.04 3.67
N ALA A 234 -10.57 1.88 4.71
CA ALA A 234 -9.28 1.99 5.38
C ALA A 234 -8.84 0.66 6.03
N ALA A 235 -9.76 -0.11 6.62
CA ALA A 235 -9.48 -1.43 7.19
C ALA A 235 -9.10 -2.47 6.14
N PHE A 236 -9.78 -2.45 4.98
CA PHE A 236 -9.38 -3.27 3.84
C PHE A 236 -7.97 -2.90 3.35
N VAL A 237 -7.69 -1.60 3.16
CA VAL A 237 -6.40 -1.10 2.67
C VAL A 237 -5.26 -1.42 3.64
N ALA A 238 -5.44 -1.20 4.94
CA ALA A 238 -4.46 -1.55 5.96
C ALA A 238 -4.11 -3.06 5.95
N LYS A 239 -5.12 -3.93 5.78
CA LYS A 239 -4.91 -5.38 5.61
C LYS A 239 -4.10 -5.71 4.35
N GLN A 240 -4.37 -5.05 3.22
CA GLN A 240 -3.63 -5.28 1.98
C GLN A 240 -2.17 -4.78 2.07
N ILE A 241 -1.92 -3.61 2.67
CA ILE A 241 -0.57 -3.09 2.94
C ILE A 241 0.23 -4.09 3.80
N ASN A 242 -0.37 -4.60 4.88
CA ASN A 242 0.28 -5.57 5.75
C ASN A 242 0.55 -6.92 5.04
N SER A 243 -0.35 -7.35 4.15
CA SER A 243 -0.16 -8.56 3.34
C SER A 243 0.95 -8.38 2.30
N ALA A 244 1.04 -7.20 1.67
CA ALA A 244 2.06 -6.84 0.69
C ALA A 244 3.44 -6.55 1.29
N SER A 245 3.56 -6.48 2.62
CA SER A 245 4.83 -6.37 3.35
C SER A 245 5.33 -7.72 3.90
N ALA A 246 4.54 -8.78 3.76
CA ALA A 246 4.88 -10.15 4.18
C ALA A 246 5.26 -11.07 3.00
N ALA A 247 5.29 -10.54 1.77
CA ALA A 247 5.55 -11.22 0.51
C ALA A 247 6.76 -10.61 -0.22
#